data_AF-A0A9P0JAB6-F1
#
_entry.id   AF-A0A9P0JAB6-F1
#
_cell.length_a   1.000
_cell.length_b   1.000
_cell.length_c   1.000
_cell.angle_alpha   90.00
_cell.angle_beta   90.00
_cell.angle_gamma   90.00
#
_symmetry.space_group_name_H-M   'P 1'
#
loop_
_entity.id
_entity.type
_entity.pdbx_description
1 polymer ?
#
loop_
_entity_poly.entity_id
_entity_poly.type
_entity_poly.pdbx_seq_one_letter_code
_entity_poly.pdbx_strand_id
1 'polypeptide(L)'
;MSLSKKRAVLSYMDIIDLIKHCKFEKIPFYENIKEIVKLTPLRGIVEQCTLVIIDRPRDMVEQEFLLRMTVDQINTIALNCDISNPKQKYLYQFQIRICQIGLGCSEVTDEFPDKLFIRVGTKTWSYTVPDKQFKKKKFGHPIYCTEEIKLCPYVTNSIKINWVPNGKHYAIEMNIVKKISADTLIEKLLGKEGRSSEDTKNEIINKLTDVDPDLATTSNHFSLLCPLTKTRMNLPAKSINCDHIKCFDASTFIKLNELNVTWLCPICRVSCLYDEIKVENYFLEIVKSSRLEDGDSEIVIHNDGSWEKVLNTLNTLVTEVKHIDFMDLDSDDEESIEPKKESRAEYSKLSEFIDLVDEDDEPPKKKLNLKIMIK
;
A
#
# COMPACT_ATOMS: atom_id res chain seq x y z
N MET A 1 45.23 22.05 14.21
CA MET A 1 44.38 21.36 15.22
C MET A 1 43.20 20.71 14.49
N SER A 2 43.31 19.44 14.14
CA SER A 2 42.20 18.68 13.56
C SER A 2 41.23 18.31 14.68
N LEU A 3 40.07 18.96 14.74
CA LEU A 3 38.96 18.54 15.57
C LEU A 3 38.41 17.23 14.99
N SER A 4 38.91 16.09 15.47
CA SER A 4 38.24 14.82 15.27
C SER A 4 36.88 14.94 15.94
N LYS A 5 35.80 15.00 15.16
CA LYS A 5 34.45 14.74 15.67
C LYS A 5 34.43 13.28 16.15
N LYS A 6 34.79 13.04 17.41
CA LYS A 6 34.47 11.78 18.08
C LYS A 6 32.95 11.68 18.03
N ARG A 7 32.41 10.79 17.19
CA ARG A 7 31.00 10.38 17.29
C ARG A 7 30.81 9.92 18.73
N ALA A 8 29.97 10.62 19.49
CA ALA A 8 29.59 10.16 20.82
C ALA A 8 28.99 8.76 20.67
N VAL A 9 29.62 7.77 21.31
CA VAL A 9 29.08 6.41 21.38
C VAL A 9 27.94 6.48 22.39
N LEU A 10 26.71 6.28 21.91
CA LEU A 10 25.54 6.24 22.79
C LEU A 10 25.70 5.07 23.75
N SER A 11 25.56 5.33 25.05
CA SER A 11 25.54 4.28 26.05
C SER A 11 24.25 3.46 25.94
N TYR A 12 24.25 2.28 26.55
CA TYR A 12 23.06 1.45 26.56
C TYR A 12 21.85 2.12 27.24
N MET A 13 22.10 2.91 28.30
CA MET A 13 21.05 3.66 28.98
C MET A 13 20.52 4.80 28.11
N ASP A 14 21.40 5.49 27.36
CA ASP A 14 20.96 6.49 26.39
C ASP A 14 20.01 5.86 25.37
N ILE A 15 20.34 4.68 24.84
CA ILE A 15 19.50 3.97 23.89
C ILE A 15 18.14 3.61 24.50
N ILE A 16 18.09 3.15 25.77
CA ILE A 16 16.82 2.91 26.47
C ILE A 16 16.00 4.21 26.55
N ASP A 17 16.62 5.32 26.90
CA ASP A 17 15.92 6.58 27.05
C ASP A 17 15.39 7.09 25.71
N LEU A 18 16.13 6.89 24.61
CA LEU A 18 15.66 7.19 23.26
C LEU A 18 14.41 6.37 22.88
N ILE A 19 14.40 5.06 23.15
CA ILE A 19 13.29 4.20 22.72
C ILE A 19 12.00 4.39 23.51
N LYS A 20 12.04 4.96 24.73
CA LYS A 20 10.84 5.20 25.56
C LYS A 20 9.77 6.02 24.85
N HIS A 21 10.18 6.88 23.93
CA HIS A 21 9.29 7.77 23.18
C HIS A 21 9.11 7.35 21.72
N CYS A 22 9.79 6.29 21.27
CA CYS A 22 9.68 5.77 19.92
C CYS A 22 8.41 4.93 19.78
N LYS A 23 7.67 5.13 18.70
CA LYS A 23 6.57 4.26 18.28
C LYS A 23 6.72 3.91 16.82
N PHE A 24 6.36 2.69 16.45
CA PHE A 24 6.33 2.35 15.04
C PHE A 24 5.18 3.07 14.32
N GLU A 25 5.42 3.42 13.06
CA GLU A 25 4.37 3.88 12.16
C GLU A 25 3.24 2.83 12.07
N LYS A 26 2.00 3.32 12.04
CA LYS A 26 0.83 2.45 11.97
C LYS A 26 0.75 1.76 10.62
N ILE A 27 0.37 0.49 10.63
CA ILE A 27 0.07 -0.26 9.41
C ILE A 27 -1.44 -0.32 9.28
N PRO A 28 -2.08 0.30 8.27
CA PRO A 28 -3.53 0.49 8.26
C PRO A 28 -4.36 -0.79 8.40
N PHE A 29 -3.89 -1.90 7.81
CA PHE A 29 -4.59 -3.20 7.88
C PHE A 29 -4.32 -4.01 9.15
N TYR A 30 -3.57 -3.45 10.12
CA TYR A 30 -3.23 -4.16 11.36
C TYR A 30 -3.40 -3.24 12.57
N GLU A 31 -4.32 -3.62 13.45
CA GLU A 31 -4.57 -2.92 14.71
C GLU A 31 -3.76 -3.57 15.83
N ASN A 32 -3.00 -2.79 16.59
CA ASN A 32 -2.24 -3.30 17.73
C ASN A 32 -3.19 -3.55 18.92
N ILE A 33 -3.26 -4.80 19.36
CA ILE A 33 -4.15 -5.25 20.44
C ILE A 33 -3.40 -5.37 21.75
N LYS A 34 -2.21 -5.96 21.73
CA LYS A 34 -1.44 -6.23 22.96
C LYS A 34 0.05 -6.33 22.70
N GLU A 35 0.82 -5.62 23.53
CA GLU A 35 2.27 -5.73 23.57
C GLU A 35 2.71 -7.02 24.26
N ILE A 36 3.57 -7.80 23.59
CA ILE A 36 4.15 -9.05 24.12
C ILE A 36 5.59 -8.82 24.54
N VAL A 37 6.37 -8.20 23.64
CA VAL A 37 7.72 -7.74 23.89
C VAL A 37 7.72 -6.26 23.64
N LYS A 38 7.97 -5.48 24.70
CA LYS A 38 8.17 -4.04 24.58
C LYS A 38 9.32 -3.75 23.64
N LEU A 39 9.31 -2.56 23.05
CA LEU A 39 10.45 -2.10 22.25
C LEU A 39 11.76 -2.29 23.02
N THR A 40 12.59 -3.23 22.57
CA THR A 40 13.78 -3.69 23.30
C THR A 40 14.99 -3.58 22.39
N PRO A 41 16.08 -2.92 22.82
CA PRO A 41 17.27 -2.81 21.97
C PRO A 41 17.96 -4.15 21.78
N LEU A 42 18.47 -4.35 20.56
CA LEU A 42 19.31 -5.48 20.20
C LEU A 42 20.75 -5.22 20.68
N ARG A 43 21.17 -5.95 21.72
CA ARG A 43 22.43 -5.74 22.46
C ARG A 43 23.57 -6.67 22.04
N GLY A 44 23.25 -7.79 21.39
CA GLY A 44 24.25 -8.78 20.94
C GLY A 44 25.02 -9.42 22.11
N ILE A 45 24.30 -9.89 23.13
CA ILE A 45 24.88 -10.31 24.43
C ILE A 45 25.50 -11.72 24.42
N VAL A 46 25.25 -12.55 23.41
CA VAL A 46 25.67 -13.96 23.48
C VAL A 46 27.08 -14.16 22.88
N GLU A 47 28.00 -14.72 23.67
CA GLU A 47 29.37 -15.06 23.28
C GLU A 47 29.46 -16.17 22.23
N GLN A 48 28.38 -16.95 22.04
CA GLN A 48 28.31 -18.05 21.08
C GLN A 48 27.00 -18.00 20.28
N CYS A 49 27.11 -17.63 19.00
CA CYS A 49 26.00 -17.71 18.04
C CYS A 49 25.61 -19.18 17.80
N THR A 50 24.34 -19.52 18.01
CA THR A 50 23.80 -20.88 17.84
C THR A 50 23.27 -21.16 16.44
N LEU A 51 23.29 -20.16 15.55
CA LEU A 51 22.91 -20.32 14.14
C LEU A 51 23.91 -21.22 13.41
N VAL A 52 23.40 -22.24 12.74
CA VAL A 52 24.17 -23.19 11.92
C VAL A 52 23.80 -22.96 10.46
N ILE A 53 24.64 -22.22 9.73
CA ILE A 53 24.52 -21.98 8.28
C ILE A 53 25.88 -22.16 7.62
N ILE A 54 25.87 -22.45 6.32
CA ILE A 54 27.07 -22.43 5.48
C ILE A 54 27.57 -20.98 5.43
N ASP A 55 28.87 -20.77 5.64
CA ASP A 55 29.53 -19.46 5.64
C ASP A 55 29.00 -18.44 6.66
N ARG A 56 28.77 -18.89 7.91
CA ARG A 56 28.41 -18.00 9.03
C ARG A 56 29.45 -16.88 9.23
N PRO A 57 29.06 -15.60 9.21
CA PRO A 57 29.96 -14.49 9.55
C PRO A 57 30.51 -14.62 10.98
N ARG A 58 31.81 -14.33 11.16
CA ARG A 58 32.50 -14.50 12.45
C ARG A 58 32.06 -13.48 13.52
N ASP A 59 31.62 -12.32 13.08
CA ASP A 59 31.16 -11.18 13.86
C ASP A 59 29.65 -11.19 14.14
N MET A 60 28.96 -12.26 13.73
CA MET A 60 27.52 -12.38 13.93
C MET A 60 27.18 -12.54 15.41
N VAL A 61 26.28 -11.71 15.90
CA VAL A 61 25.78 -11.76 17.28
C VAL A 61 24.42 -12.42 17.36
N GLU A 62 24.06 -12.90 18.54
CA GLU A 62 22.76 -13.51 18.83
C GLU A 62 22.11 -12.82 20.03
N GLN A 63 20.78 -12.73 20.01
CA GLN A 63 19.97 -12.39 21.17
C GLN A 63 18.71 -13.27 21.18
N GLU A 64 18.44 -13.89 22.32
CA GLU A 64 17.28 -14.75 22.54
C GLU A 64 16.22 -14.05 23.39
N PHE A 65 14.96 -14.17 22.98
CA PHE A 65 13.79 -13.72 23.71
C PHE A 65 12.95 -14.94 24.07
N LEU A 66 12.73 -15.13 25.37
CA LEU A 66 11.91 -16.22 25.91
C LEU A 66 10.50 -15.71 26.21
N LEU A 67 9.51 -16.32 25.59
CA LEU A 67 8.11 -15.89 25.66
C LEU A 67 7.27 -16.94 26.35
N ARG A 68 6.69 -16.57 27.49
CA ARG A 68 5.61 -17.32 28.14
C ARG A 68 4.31 -16.56 27.92
N MET A 69 3.34 -17.22 27.29
CA MET A 69 2.07 -16.60 26.97
C MET A 69 1.07 -16.76 28.11
N THR A 70 0.24 -15.73 28.31
CA THR A 70 -0.91 -15.81 29.22
C THR A 70 -2.05 -16.56 28.55
N VAL A 71 -2.96 -17.11 29.37
CA VAL A 71 -4.16 -17.80 28.87
C VAL A 71 -5.00 -16.87 27.98
N ASP A 72 -5.13 -15.59 28.33
CA ASP A 72 -5.88 -14.61 27.52
C ASP A 72 -5.27 -14.40 26.14
N GLN A 73 -3.94 -14.32 26.05
CA GLN A 73 -3.23 -14.16 24.76
C GLN A 73 -3.48 -15.37 23.87
N ILE A 74 -3.41 -16.57 24.46
CA ILE A 74 -3.68 -17.83 23.77
C ILE A 74 -5.12 -17.88 23.28
N ASN A 75 -6.09 -17.59 24.14
CA ASN A 75 -7.51 -17.60 23.78
C ASN A 75 -7.82 -16.58 22.67
N THR A 76 -7.23 -15.39 22.73
CA THR A 76 -7.42 -14.35 21.69
C THR A 76 -7.06 -14.88 20.30
N ILE A 77 -5.98 -15.65 20.18
CA ILE A 77 -5.53 -16.18 18.89
C ILE A 77 -6.26 -17.46 18.53
N ALA A 78 -6.39 -18.40 19.48
CA ALA A 78 -6.96 -19.72 19.25
C ALA A 78 -8.46 -19.67 18.91
N LEU A 79 -9.23 -18.82 19.59
CA LEU A 79 -10.68 -18.69 19.35
C LEU A 79 -11.02 -17.94 18.06
N ASN A 80 -10.07 -17.18 17.52
CA ASN A 80 -10.22 -16.42 16.28
C ASN A 80 -9.40 -17.03 15.13
N CYS A 81 -9.13 -18.33 15.23
CA CYS A 81 -8.54 -19.13 14.17
C CYS A 81 -9.66 -19.65 13.25
N ASP A 82 -9.66 -19.22 11.99
CA ASP A 82 -10.57 -19.71 10.98
C ASP A 82 -9.88 -20.76 10.12
N ILE A 83 -10.09 -22.03 10.47
CA ILE A 83 -9.48 -23.17 9.76
C ILE A 83 -10.06 -23.32 8.34
N SER A 84 -11.26 -22.79 8.09
CA SER A 84 -11.93 -22.91 6.78
C SER A 84 -11.30 -22.00 5.72
N ASN A 85 -10.63 -20.92 6.14
CA ASN A 85 -9.98 -19.96 5.26
C ASN A 85 -8.45 -20.01 5.44
N PRO A 86 -7.72 -20.86 4.69
CA PRO A 86 -6.26 -20.96 4.83
C PRO A 86 -5.53 -19.65 4.49
N LYS A 87 -6.10 -18.78 3.65
CA LYS A 87 -5.52 -17.47 3.32
C LYS A 87 -5.63 -16.46 4.47
N GLN A 88 -6.57 -16.67 5.40
CA GLN A 88 -6.78 -15.82 6.56
C GLN A 88 -7.02 -16.66 7.82
N LYS A 89 -6.17 -17.66 8.00
CA LYS A 89 -6.30 -18.64 9.09
C LYS A 89 -6.31 -18.00 10.47
N TYR A 90 -5.57 -16.92 10.66
CA TYR A 90 -5.48 -16.20 11.92
C TYR A 90 -5.91 -14.75 11.74
N LEU A 91 -7.04 -14.37 12.36
CA LEU A 91 -7.48 -12.97 12.45
C LEU A 91 -6.57 -12.16 13.37
N TYR A 92 -6.14 -12.76 14.48
CA TYR A 92 -5.16 -12.19 15.40
C TYR A 92 -3.81 -12.88 15.21
N GLN A 93 -2.75 -12.08 15.05
CA GLN A 93 -1.45 -12.58 14.64
C GLN A 93 -0.35 -12.02 15.53
N PHE A 94 0.69 -12.83 15.73
CA PHE A 94 1.94 -12.34 16.30
C PHE A 94 2.74 -11.62 15.23
N GLN A 95 3.04 -10.36 15.47
CA GLN A 95 3.80 -9.49 14.59
C GLN A 95 5.09 -9.07 15.28
N ILE A 96 6.22 -9.33 14.62
CA ILE A 96 7.54 -8.84 15.00
C ILE A 96 7.88 -7.66 14.10
N ARG A 97 8.35 -6.57 14.70
CA ARG A 97 8.86 -5.39 13.99
C ARG A 97 10.23 -5.02 14.52
N ILE A 98 11.11 -4.60 13.62
CA ILE A 98 12.48 -4.18 13.95
C ILE A 98 12.72 -2.83 13.30
N CYS A 99 13.29 -1.90 14.05
CA CYS A 99 13.64 -0.57 13.57
C CYS A 99 15.09 -0.22 13.90
N GLN A 100 15.64 0.70 13.14
CA GLN A 100 16.89 1.37 13.49
C GLN A 100 16.60 2.51 14.47
N ILE A 101 17.38 2.59 15.56
CA ILE A 101 17.26 3.64 16.57
C ILE A 101 18.18 4.80 16.18
N GLY A 102 17.62 6.00 16.11
CA GLY A 102 18.34 7.25 15.84
C GLY A 102 17.94 8.37 16.80
N LEU A 103 18.79 9.40 16.92
CA LEU A 103 18.51 10.58 17.74
C LEU A 103 17.28 11.33 17.22
N GLY A 104 16.34 11.67 18.12
CA GLY A 104 15.18 12.50 17.81
C GLY A 104 14.03 11.80 17.07
N CYS A 105 14.01 10.47 17.01
CA CYS A 105 12.92 9.72 16.36
C CYS A 105 11.72 9.56 17.32
N SER A 106 10.57 10.14 16.98
CA SER A 106 9.30 9.86 17.66
C SER A 106 8.53 8.74 16.97
N GLU A 107 8.54 8.73 15.64
CA GLU A 107 7.98 7.68 14.80
C GLU A 107 9.10 6.96 14.03
N VAL A 108 9.02 5.63 13.98
CA VAL A 108 10.03 4.78 13.33
C VAL A 108 9.39 3.82 12.32
N THR A 109 10.11 3.56 11.24
CA THR A 109 9.74 2.58 10.21
C THR A 109 10.43 1.24 10.44
N ASP A 110 9.93 0.19 9.80
CA ASP A 110 10.58 -1.10 9.79
C ASP A 110 11.90 -1.01 9.00
N GLU A 111 13.02 -1.22 9.70
CA GLU A 111 14.35 -1.28 9.10
C GLU A 111 15.15 -2.42 9.74
N PHE A 112 15.60 -3.34 8.91
CA PHE A 112 16.35 -4.52 9.32
C PHE A 112 17.87 -4.27 9.28
N PRO A 113 18.63 -4.80 10.24
CA PRO A 113 20.08 -4.85 10.13
C PRO A 113 20.49 -5.75 8.95
N ASP A 114 21.73 -5.56 8.49
CA ASP A 114 22.27 -6.42 7.43
C ASP A 114 22.51 -7.85 7.95
N LYS A 115 22.32 -8.83 7.06
CA LYS A 115 22.42 -10.27 7.37
C LYS A 115 21.64 -10.66 8.63
N LEU A 116 20.38 -10.22 8.71
CA LEU A 116 19.46 -10.55 9.78
C LEU A 116 18.90 -11.96 9.59
N PHE A 117 18.85 -12.74 10.66
CA PHE A 117 18.10 -13.99 10.74
C PHE A 117 17.19 -13.98 11.97
N ILE A 118 15.92 -14.28 11.78
CA ILE A 118 14.93 -14.43 12.85
C ILE A 118 14.51 -15.88 12.90
N ARG A 119 14.68 -16.53 14.05
CA ARG A 119 14.31 -17.92 14.28
C ARG A 119 13.18 -18.01 15.29
N VAL A 120 12.05 -18.57 14.89
CA VAL A 120 10.90 -18.83 15.75
C VAL A 120 10.44 -20.25 15.47
N GLY A 121 10.42 -21.10 16.51
CA GLY A 121 10.04 -22.51 16.35
C GLY A 121 10.94 -23.21 15.33
N THR A 122 10.34 -23.69 14.24
CA THR A 122 11.03 -24.38 13.15
C THR A 122 11.42 -23.47 11.98
N LYS A 123 10.85 -22.27 11.90
CA LYS A 123 11.05 -21.35 10.77
C LYS A 123 12.18 -20.37 11.02
N THR A 124 12.92 -20.05 9.96
CA THR A 124 13.98 -19.05 9.96
C THR A 124 13.73 -18.08 8.81
N TRP A 125 13.52 -16.80 9.11
CA TRP A 125 13.51 -15.72 8.12
C TRP A 125 14.92 -15.16 7.98
N SER A 126 15.40 -14.98 6.75
CA SER A 126 16.71 -14.37 6.47
C SER A 126 16.55 -13.12 5.63
N TYR A 127 17.31 -12.07 5.97
CA TYR A 127 17.34 -10.82 5.24
C TYR A 127 18.79 -10.38 5.03
N THR A 128 19.13 -10.00 3.81
CA THR A 128 20.44 -9.45 3.45
C THR A 128 20.23 -8.28 2.50
N VAL A 129 20.92 -7.18 2.74
CA VAL A 129 20.81 -6.01 1.87
C VAL A 129 21.44 -6.36 0.51
N PRO A 130 20.71 -6.21 -0.62
CA PRO A 130 21.27 -6.46 -1.94
C PRO A 130 22.49 -5.56 -2.19
N ASP A 131 23.52 -6.11 -2.83
CA ASP A 131 24.70 -5.33 -3.17
C ASP A 131 24.37 -4.21 -4.16
N LYS A 132 25.08 -3.09 -4.07
CA LYS A 132 24.75 -1.78 -4.70
C LYS A 132 24.58 -1.81 -6.22
N GLN A 133 24.89 -2.92 -6.88
CA GLN A 133 24.85 -3.06 -8.34
C GLN A 133 23.46 -3.44 -8.89
N PHE A 134 22.53 -3.96 -8.08
CA PHE A 134 21.19 -4.34 -8.58
C PHE A 134 20.05 -4.08 -7.57
N LYS A 135 19.17 -3.13 -7.95
CA LYS A 135 17.73 -2.97 -7.62
C LYS A 135 17.31 -2.80 -6.14
N LYS A 136 16.47 -1.75 -5.94
CA LYS A 136 15.60 -1.39 -4.79
C LYS A 136 16.04 -1.91 -3.41
N LYS A 137 16.48 -1.00 -2.52
CA LYS A 137 16.63 -1.27 -1.07
C LYS A 137 15.34 -1.97 -0.60
N LYS A 138 15.41 -3.26 -0.27
CA LYS A 138 14.31 -3.91 0.45
C LYS A 138 14.25 -3.19 1.80
N PHE A 139 13.12 -2.56 2.10
CA PHE A 139 12.92 -1.98 3.43
C PHE A 139 12.58 -3.10 4.40
N GLY A 140 12.75 -2.85 5.70
CA GLY A 140 12.21 -3.78 6.69
C GLY A 140 10.70 -3.89 6.47
N HIS A 141 10.14 -5.04 6.83
CA HIS A 141 8.70 -5.23 6.81
C HIS A 141 8.29 -6.02 8.06
N PRO A 142 7.04 -5.91 8.51
CA PRO A 142 6.56 -6.71 9.63
C PRO A 142 6.67 -8.20 9.32
N ILE A 143 6.98 -9.00 10.34
CA ILE A 143 7.09 -10.46 10.23
C ILE A 143 5.98 -11.09 11.06
N TYR A 144 5.19 -11.95 10.43
CA TYR A 144 4.10 -12.68 11.08
C TYR A 144 4.55 -14.11 11.36
N CYS A 145 4.57 -14.50 12.64
CA CYS A 145 5.13 -15.78 13.09
C CYS A 145 4.12 -16.64 13.87
N THR A 146 2.82 -16.36 13.71
CA THR A 146 1.75 -16.99 14.50
C THR A 146 1.75 -18.52 14.45
N GLU A 147 2.02 -19.10 13.27
CA GLU A 147 2.01 -20.55 13.08
C GLU A 147 3.15 -21.27 13.80
N GLU A 148 4.26 -20.56 14.04
CA GLU A 148 5.48 -21.11 14.63
C GLU A 148 5.49 -21.01 16.16
N ILE A 149 4.51 -20.29 16.72
CA ILE A 149 4.39 -20.07 18.16
C ILE A 149 3.45 -21.12 18.74
N LYS A 150 3.98 -21.89 19.69
CA LYS A 150 3.22 -22.91 20.41
C LYS A 150 2.26 -22.24 21.40
N LEU A 151 0.97 -22.23 21.08
CA LEU A 151 -0.13 -21.69 21.89
C LEU A 151 -0.42 -22.53 23.15
N CYS A 152 0.54 -22.60 24.08
CA CYS A 152 0.41 -23.33 25.34
C CYS A 152 1.02 -22.53 26.50
N PRO A 153 0.32 -22.34 27.64
CA PRO A 153 0.80 -21.48 28.72
C PRO A 153 1.98 -22.08 29.50
N TYR A 154 2.16 -23.40 29.42
CA TYR A 154 3.25 -24.13 30.09
C TYR A 154 4.49 -24.27 29.22
N VAL A 155 4.40 -23.91 27.94
CA VAL A 155 5.52 -23.96 27.00
C VAL A 155 6.13 -22.57 26.88
N THR A 156 7.46 -22.50 26.99
CA THR A 156 8.19 -21.28 26.70
C THR A 156 8.60 -21.30 25.23
N ASN A 157 8.14 -20.31 24.46
CA ASN A 157 8.57 -20.10 23.09
C ASN A 157 9.89 -19.32 23.09
N SER A 158 10.77 -19.62 22.14
CA SER A 158 12.05 -18.93 21.98
C SER A 158 12.08 -18.24 20.62
N ILE A 159 12.43 -16.96 20.63
CA ILE A 159 12.70 -16.16 19.44
C ILE A 159 14.19 -15.80 19.47
N LYS A 160 14.95 -16.26 18.49
CA LYS A 160 16.38 -15.94 18.38
C LYS A 160 16.60 -15.00 17.20
N ILE A 161 17.24 -13.88 17.47
CA ILE A 161 17.60 -12.88 16.47
C ILE A 161 19.12 -12.93 16.30
N ASN A 162 19.56 -13.09 15.07
CA ASN A 162 20.97 -13.10 14.71
C ASN A 162 21.23 -12.00 13.68
N TRP A 163 22.27 -11.20 13.85
CA TRP A 163 22.61 -10.15 12.89
C TRP A 163 24.11 -9.83 12.94
N VAL A 164 24.60 -9.09 11.93
CA VAL A 164 25.97 -8.58 11.92
C VAL A 164 25.97 -7.12 12.41
N PRO A 165 26.68 -6.79 13.51
CA PRO A 165 26.76 -5.42 13.99
C PRO A 165 27.41 -4.49 12.96
N ASN A 166 26.72 -3.41 12.59
CA ASN A 166 27.19 -2.42 11.61
C ASN A 166 27.41 -1.02 12.20
N GLY A 167 27.53 -0.93 13.53
CA GLY A 167 27.67 0.34 14.26
C GLY A 167 26.39 1.16 14.39
N LYS A 168 25.27 0.69 13.84
CA LYS A 168 23.92 1.23 14.11
C LYS A 168 23.26 0.45 15.24
N HIS A 169 22.33 1.09 15.93
CA HIS A 169 21.52 0.47 16.97
C HIS A 169 20.15 0.10 16.40
N TYR A 170 19.62 -1.04 16.81
CA TYR A 170 18.31 -1.53 16.41
C TYR A 170 17.50 -1.92 17.64
N ALA A 171 16.18 -1.83 17.54
CA ALA A 171 15.25 -2.35 18.53
C ALA A 171 14.25 -3.28 17.87
N ILE A 172 13.74 -4.22 18.66
CA ILE A 172 12.69 -5.16 18.28
C ILE A 172 11.48 -4.97 19.20
N GLU A 173 10.29 -5.06 18.63
CA GLU A 173 9.05 -5.23 19.38
C GLU A 173 8.30 -6.46 18.88
N MET A 174 7.42 -6.97 19.72
CA MET A 174 6.49 -8.02 19.33
C MET A 174 5.12 -7.74 19.91
N ASN A 175 4.11 -7.75 19.03
CA ASN A 175 2.73 -7.41 19.36
C ASN A 175 1.78 -8.50 18.87
N ILE A 176 0.63 -8.64 19.54
CA ILE A 176 -0.55 -9.26 18.95
C ILE A 176 -1.28 -8.17 18.19
N VAL A 177 -1.48 -8.39 16.89
CA VAL A 177 -2.22 -7.49 16.01
C VAL A 177 -3.46 -8.17 15.46
N LYS A 178 -4.51 -7.40 15.22
CA LYS A 178 -5.72 -7.84 14.53
C LYS A 178 -5.65 -7.38 13.08
N LYS A 179 -5.79 -8.32 12.13
CA LYS A 179 -5.92 -7.98 10.71
C LYS A 179 -7.29 -7.33 10.47
N ILE A 180 -7.30 -6.17 9.83
CA ILE A 180 -8.49 -5.44 9.42
C ILE A 180 -8.66 -5.64 7.90
N SER A 181 -9.88 -5.91 7.43
CA SER A 181 -10.17 -6.00 5.99
C SER A 181 -10.30 -4.63 5.35
N ALA A 182 -10.16 -4.57 4.02
CA ALA A 182 -10.46 -3.34 3.27
C ALA A 182 -11.88 -2.82 3.54
N ASP A 183 -12.89 -3.70 3.59
CA ASP A 183 -14.28 -3.28 3.80
C ASP A 183 -14.47 -2.60 5.17
N THR A 184 -13.86 -3.12 6.24
CA THR A 184 -13.90 -2.45 7.56
C THR A 184 -13.17 -1.10 7.56
N LEU A 185 -12.06 -0.95 6.81
CA LEU A 185 -11.41 0.35 6.65
C LEU A 185 -12.28 1.32 5.84
N ILE A 186 -13.00 0.85 4.83
CA ILE A 186 -13.92 1.67 4.04
C ILE A 186 -15.08 2.16 4.91
N GLU A 187 -15.67 1.30 5.74
CA GLU A 187 -16.70 1.68 6.71
C GLU A 187 -16.18 2.72 7.73
N LYS A 188 -14.96 2.52 8.25
CA LYS A 188 -14.30 3.49 9.13
C LYS A 188 -14.06 4.82 8.42
N LEU A 189 -13.69 4.82 7.14
CA LEU A 189 -13.49 6.03 6.36
C LEU A 189 -14.81 6.78 6.13
N LEU A 190 -15.92 6.06 5.92
CA LEU A 190 -17.26 6.67 5.80
C LEU A 190 -17.73 7.32 7.11
N GLY A 191 -17.31 6.78 8.26
CA GLY A 191 -17.57 7.39 9.57
C GLY A 191 -16.62 8.53 9.94
N LYS A 192 -15.54 8.75 9.16
CA LYS A 192 -14.58 9.85 9.38
C LYS A 192 -15.12 11.12 8.74
N GLU A 193 -14.87 12.26 9.38
CA GLU A 193 -15.18 13.56 8.79
C GLU A 193 -14.38 13.77 7.49
N GLY A 194 -15.13 13.90 6.38
CA GLY A 194 -14.63 14.28 5.06
C GLY A 194 -14.25 15.75 4.97
N ARG A 195 -13.71 16.16 3.82
CA ARG A 195 -13.51 17.57 3.49
C ARG A 195 -14.85 18.19 3.09
N SER A 196 -15.15 19.37 3.62
CA SER A 196 -16.43 20.05 3.36
C SER A 196 -16.58 20.41 1.87
N SER A 197 -17.84 20.55 1.44
CA SER A 197 -18.15 20.94 0.07
C SER A 197 -17.66 22.36 -0.23
N GLU A 198 -17.73 23.25 0.75
CA GLU A 198 -17.25 24.63 0.70
C GLU A 198 -15.72 24.69 0.55
N ASP A 199 -14.96 23.91 1.31
CA ASP A 199 -13.49 23.90 1.23
C ASP A 199 -13.00 23.40 -0.13
N THR A 200 -13.73 22.44 -0.71
CA THR A 200 -13.42 21.90 -2.03
C THR A 200 -13.75 22.92 -3.12
N LYS A 201 -14.91 23.59 -3.03
CA LYS A 201 -15.28 24.69 -3.93
C LYS A 201 -14.27 25.82 -3.88
N ASN A 202 -13.87 26.27 -2.68
CA ASN A 202 -12.87 27.32 -2.52
C ASN A 202 -11.52 26.94 -3.14
N GLU A 203 -11.09 25.68 -2.99
CA GLU A 203 -9.88 25.18 -3.65
C GLU A 203 -9.99 25.23 -5.18
N ILE A 204 -11.14 24.83 -5.73
CA ILE A 204 -11.41 24.90 -7.16
C ILE A 204 -11.39 26.35 -7.63
N ILE A 205 -12.17 27.22 -7.00
CA ILE A 205 -12.27 28.65 -7.34
C ILE A 205 -10.87 29.27 -7.37
N ASN A 206 -10.09 29.10 -6.31
CA ASN A 206 -8.73 29.63 -6.23
C ASN A 206 -7.86 29.15 -7.40
N LYS A 207 -7.91 27.85 -7.75
CA LYS A 207 -7.13 27.29 -8.86
C LYS A 207 -7.61 27.74 -10.24
N LEU A 208 -8.90 28.05 -10.39
CA LEU A 208 -9.45 28.56 -11.64
C LEU A 208 -9.17 30.07 -11.83
N THR A 209 -9.08 30.82 -10.73
CA THR A 209 -8.79 32.26 -10.75
C THR A 209 -7.30 32.61 -10.76
N ASP A 210 -6.41 31.67 -10.40
CA ASP A 210 -4.95 31.85 -10.40
C ASP A 210 -4.32 31.74 -11.80
N VAL A 211 -5.13 31.46 -12.82
CA VAL A 211 -4.72 31.51 -14.22
C VAL A 211 -4.79 32.97 -14.69
N ASP A 212 -3.79 33.42 -15.47
CA ASP A 212 -3.75 34.76 -16.09
C ASP A 212 -5.15 35.14 -16.61
N PRO A 213 -5.71 36.31 -16.23
CA PRO A 213 -7.03 36.76 -16.69
C PRO A 213 -7.21 36.68 -18.21
N ASP A 214 -6.13 36.84 -18.98
CA ASP A 214 -6.15 36.77 -20.44
C ASP A 214 -6.20 35.32 -20.98
N LEU A 215 -5.98 34.31 -20.12
CA LEU A 215 -6.02 32.86 -20.41
C LEU A 215 -7.05 32.11 -19.56
N ALA A 216 -7.78 32.80 -18.68
CA ALA A 216 -8.71 32.20 -17.73
C ALA A 216 -9.90 31.57 -18.48
N THR A 217 -9.94 30.24 -18.52
CA THR A 217 -11.11 29.52 -19.03
C THR A 217 -12.23 29.65 -18.01
N THR A 218 -13.42 30.09 -18.43
CA THR A 218 -14.59 30.33 -17.55
C THR A 218 -15.20 29.06 -16.96
N SER A 219 -14.76 27.90 -17.43
CA SER A 219 -15.25 26.60 -16.98
C SER A 219 -14.23 25.49 -17.28
N ASN A 220 -14.26 24.41 -16.48
CA ASN A 220 -13.37 23.27 -16.69
C ASN A 220 -14.12 21.95 -16.66
N HIS A 221 -13.77 21.08 -17.60
CA HIS A 221 -14.26 19.71 -17.64
C HIS A 221 -13.62 18.89 -16.53
N PHE A 222 -14.46 18.19 -15.76
CA PHE A 222 -14.02 17.32 -14.68
C PHE A 222 -14.59 15.91 -14.89
N SER A 223 -13.71 14.92 -14.89
CA SER A 223 -14.10 13.52 -15.01
C SER A 223 -14.58 12.96 -13.67
N LEU A 224 -15.73 12.30 -13.70
CA LEU A 224 -16.29 11.56 -12.57
C LEU A 224 -15.80 10.10 -12.51
N LEU A 225 -14.96 9.70 -13.48
CA LEU A 225 -14.39 8.36 -13.54
C LEU A 225 -13.17 8.24 -12.65
N CYS A 226 -13.08 7.14 -11.92
CA CYS A 226 -11.92 6.80 -11.12
C CYS A 226 -10.72 6.51 -12.04
N PRO A 227 -9.52 7.10 -11.78
CA PRO A 227 -8.34 6.85 -12.60
C PRO A 227 -7.86 5.40 -12.54
N LEU A 228 -8.23 4.66 -11.49
CA LEU A 228 -7.86 3.25 -11.26
C LEU A 228 -8.75 2.27 -12.03
N THR A 229 -10.08 2.43 -11.94
CA THR A 229 -11.04 1.48 -12.53
C THR A 229 -11.60 1.91 -13.88
N LYS A 230 -11.48 3.22 -14.21
CA LYS A 230 -12.17 3.86 -15.33
C LYS A 230 -13.70 3.80 -15.25
N THR A 231 -14.25 3.54 -14.07
CA THR A 231 -15.70 3.55 -13.79
C THR A 231 -16.06 4.76 -12.94
N ARG A 232 -17.34 5.15 -12.91
CA ARG A 232 -17.85 6.23 -12.03
C ARG A 232 -17.41 6.00 -10.59
N MET A 233 -16.88 7.03 -9.95
CA MET A 233 -16.51 6.99 -8.53
C MET A 233 -17.76 6.88 -7.66
N ASN A 234 -17.70 6.02 -6.64
CA ASN A 234 -18.75 5.92 -5.62
C ASN A 234 -18.37 6.68 -4.35
N LEU A 235 -17.08 6.65 -4.01
CA LEU A 235 -16.52 7.33 -2.84
C LEU A 235 -15.31 8.18 -3.25
N PRO A 236 -15.54 9.37 -3.84
CA PRO A 236 -14.45 10.25 -4.26
C PRO A 236 -13.64 10.74 -3.05
N ALA A 237 -12.34 10.52 -3.12
CA ALA A 237 -11.39 10.94 -2.08
C ALA A 237 -10.04 11.32 -2.69
N LYS A 238 -9.24 12.03 -1.88
CA LYS A 238 -7.81 12.26 -2.12
C LYS A 238 -7.05 12.35 -0.78
N SER A 239 -5.72 12.37 -0.85
CA SER A 239 -4.89 12.66 0.34
C SER A 239 -4.92 14.16 0.62
N ILE A 240 -4.83 14.55 1.89
CA ILE A 240 -4.61 15.94 2.30
C ILE A 240 -3.33 16.54 1.71
N ASN A 241 -2.38 15.69 1.29
CA ASN A 241 -1.11 16.09 0.69
C ASN A 241 -1.19 16.26 -0.84
N CYS A 242 -2.37 16.09 -1.45
CA CYS A 242 -2.55 16.21 -2.89
C CYS A 242 -2.84 17.65 -3.33
N ASP A 243 -1.99 18.19 -4.20
CA ASP A 243 -2.19 19.50 -4.82
C ASP A 243 -3.12 19.48 -6.05
N HIS A 244 -3.69 18.34 -6.42
CA HIS A 244 -4.64 18.27 -7.54
C HIS A 244 -6.09 18.28 -7.04
N ILE A 245 -7.00 18.75 -7.90
CA ILE A 245 -8.45 18.73 -7.64
C ILE A 245 -9.03 17.32 -7.87
N LYS A 246 -8.45 16.56 -8.82
CA LYS A 246 -8.95 15.25 -9.24
C LYS A 246 -9.07 14.28 -8.05
N CYS A 247 -10.10 13.45 -8.04
CA CYS A 247 -10.31 12.42 -7.02
C CYS A 247 -10.03 11.02 -7.57
N PHE A 248 -9.91 10.06 -6.67
CA PHE A 248 -10.02 8.64 -6.97
C PHE A 248 -11.09 7.99 -6.10
N ASP A 249 -11.56 6.80 -6.48
CA ASP A 249 -12.48 6.03 -5.67
C ASP A 249 -11.75 5.39 -4.48
N ALA A 250 -12.08 5.82 -3.26
CA ALA A 250 -11.43 5.39 -2.03
C ALA A 250 -11.60 3.90 -1.77
N SER A 251 -12.77 3.34 -2.07
CA SER A 251 -13.07 1.91 -1.86
C SER A 251 -12.14 1.04 -2.69
N THR A 252 -11.99 1.38 -3.98
CA THR A 252 -11.04 0.72 -4.88
C THR A 252 -9.61 0.90 -4.39
N PHE A 253 -9.23 2.12 -4.03
CA PHE A 253 -7.87 2.43 -3.59
C PHE A 253 -7.47 1.62 -2.34
N ILE A 254 -8.35 1.52 -1.34
CA ILE A 254 -8.10 0.72 -0.14
C ILE A 254 -7.99 -0.77 -0.48
N LYS A 255 -8.88 -1.32 -1.32
CA LYS A 255 -8.82 -2.73 -1.75
C LYS A 255 -7.53 -3.07 -2.49
N LEU A 256 -7.05 -2.17 -3.35
CA LEU A 256 -5.76 -2.36 -4.02
C LEU A 256 -4.59 -2.34 -3.02
N ASN A 257 -4.64 -1.49 -2.00
CA ASN A 257 -3.60 -1.45 -0.96
C ASN A 257 -3.63 -2.67 -0.03
N GLU A 258 -4.76 -3.38 0.10
CA GLU A 258 -4.82 -4.66 0.81
C GLU A 258 -4.05 -5.76 0.07
N LEU A 259 -4.07 -5.71 -1.27
CA LEU A 259 -3.33 -6.63 -2.13
C LEU A 259 -1.85 -6.26 -2.26
N ASN A 260 -1.57 -4.96 -2.47
CA ASN A 260 -0.23 -4.44 -2.63
C ASN A 260 -0.07 -3.10 -1.92
N VAL A 261 0.61 -3.15 -0.76
CA VAL A 261 0.76 -2.05 0.19
C VAL A 261 1.71 -0.98 -0.38
N THR A 262 1.16 -0.02 -1.14
CA THR A 262 1.93 1.08 -1.74
C THR A 262 1.68 2.43 -1.07
N TRP A 263 0.42 2.72 -0.74
CA TRP A 263 -0.09 3.97 -0.18
C TRP A 263 0.42 5.25 -0.88
N LEU A 264 0.46 5.22 -2.21
CA LEU A 264 0.79 6.38 -3.04
C LEU A 264 -0.43 6.83 -3.85
N CYS A 265 -0.64 8.15 -3.96
CA CYS A 265 -1.74 8.68 -4.76
C CYS A 265 -1.63 8.17 -6.23
N PRO A 266 -2.70 7.61 -6.81
CA PRO A 266 -2.63 7.07 -8.17
C PRO A 266 -2.41 8.14 -9.24
N ILE A 267 -2.69 9.42 -8.91
CA ILE A 267 -2.59 10.57 -9.81
C ILE A 267 -1.21 11.22 -9.72
N CYS A 268 -0.82 11.73 -8.54
CA CYS A 268 0.44 12.48 -8.36
C CYS A 268 1.55 11.74 -7.61
N ARG A 269 1.31 10.50 -7.16
CA ARG A 269 2.30 9.64 -6.48
C ARG A 269 2.87 10.17 -5.16
N VAL A 270 2.27 11.20 -4.57
CA VAL A 270 2.58 11.65 -3.20
C VAL A 270 2.04 10.66 -2.15
N SER A 271 2.53 10.80 -0.90
CA SER A 271 2.04 10.01 0.24
C SER A 271 0.51 10.11 0.37
N CYS A 272 -0.11 8.95 0.49
CA CYS A 272 -1.55 8.81 0.62
C CYS A 272 -1.88 7.69 1.61
N LEU A 273 -1.29 7.75 2.81
CA LEU A 273 -1.57 6.83 3.91
C LEU A 273 -3.04 6.89 4.30
N TYR A 274 -3.58 5.82 4.88
CA TYR A 274 -5.00 5.74 5.25
C TYR A 274 -5.49 6.94 6.09
N ASP A 275 -4.70 7.39 7.07
CA ASP A 275 -5.05 8.52 7.93
C ASP A 275 -5.05 9.87 7.19
N GLU A 276 -4.36 9.96 6.05
CA GLU A 276 -4.28 11.14 5.17
C GLU A 276 -5.46 11.22 4.18
N ILE A 277 -6.18 10.12 3.97
CA ILE A 277 -7.32 10.08 3.03
C ILE A 277 -8.49 10.87 3.62
N LYS A 278 -9.06 11.73 2.78
CA LYS A 278 -10.28 12.48 3.03
C LYS A 278 -11.27 12.30 1.88
N VAL A 279 -12.51 11.98 2.24
CA VAL A 279 -13.65 11.98 1.31
C VAL A 279 -13.96 13.42 0.93
N GLU A 280 -14.10 13.69 -0.36
CA GLU A 280 -14.37 15.04 -0.87
C GLU A 280 -15.88 15.22 -1.05
N ASN A 281 -16.55 15.84 -0.07
CA ASN A 281 -18.01 15.86 -0.01
C ASN A 281 -18.64 16.57 -1.22
N TYR A 282 -17.99 17.59 -1.78
CA TYR A 282 -18.46 18.24 -3.00
C TYR A 282 -18.61 17.26 -4.16
N PHE A 283 -17.58 16.45 -4.41
CA PHE A 283 -17.65 15.43 -5.46
C PHE A 283 -18.56 14.27 -5.08
N LEU A 284 -18.66 13.93 -3.79
CA LEU A 284 -19.58 12.90 -3.30
C LEU A 284 -21.05 13.26 -3.57
N GLU A 285 -21.43 14.52 -3.34
CA GLU A 285 -22.74 15.08 -3.66
C GLU A 285 -23.01 15.03 -5.16
N ILE A 286 -22.01 15.38 -5.99
CA ILE A 286 -22.14 15.36 -7.44
C ILE A 286 -22.35 13.93 -7.96
N VAL A 287 -21.50 12.98 -7.58
CA VAL A 287 -21.60 11.60 -8.08
C VAL A 287 -22.91 10.90 -7.64
N LYS A 288 -23.53 11.38 -6.55
CA LYS A 288 -24.83 10.91 -6.06
C LYS A 288 -26.02 11.76 -6.53
N SER A 289 -25.79 12.79 -7.34
CA SER A 289 -26.83 13.72 -7.77
C SER A 289 -27.80 13.04 -8.74
N SER A 290 -29.10 13.21 -8.51
CA SER A 290 -30.15 12.77 -9.44
C SER A 290 -30.16 13.53 -10.78
N ARG A 291 -29.35 14.59 -10.92
CA ARG A 291 -29.15 15.32 -12.18
C ARG A 291 -28.27 14.57 -13.18
N LEU A 292 -27.57 13.53 -12.75
CA LEU A 292 -26.68 12.72 -13.58
C LEU A 292 -27.28 11.35 -13.84
N GLU A 293 -27.11 10.87 -15.08
CA GLU A 293 -27.44 9.52 -15.51
C GLU A 293 -26.19 8.62 -15.45
N ASP A 294 -26.38 7.30 -15.49
CA ASP A 294 -25.27 6.34 -15.40
C ASP A 294 -24.20 6.56 -16.50
N GLY A 295 -24.60 7.06 -17.67
CA GLY A 295 -23.70 7.36 -18.79
C GLY A 295 -22.87 8.64 -18.66
N ASP A 296 -23.16 9.52 -17.70
CA ASP A 296 -22.51 10.84 -17.61
C ASP A 296 -21.13 10.77 -16.95
N SER A 297 -20.06 10.58 -17.73
CA SER A 297 -18.70 10.46 -17.19
C SER A 297 -18.02 11.77 -16.83
N GLU A 298 -18.57 12.91 -17.22
CA GLU A 298 -17.96 14.23 -17.08
C GLU A 298 -18.98 15.32 -16.71
N ILE A 299 -18.48 16.36 -16.04
CA ILE A 299 -19.23 17.58 -15.69
C ILE A 299 -18.41 18.81 -16.09
N VAL A 300 -19.08 19.95 -16.19
CA VAL A 300 -18.45 21.26 -16.31
C VAL A 300 -18.55 21.96 -14.96
N ILE A 301 -17.42 22.44 -14.43
CA ILE A 301 -17.35 23.22 -13.20
C ILE A 301 -17.02 24.68 -13.57
N HIS A 302 -17.82 25.62 -13.09
CA HIS A 302 -17.66 27.05 -13.32
C HIS A 302 -16.77 27.71 -12.26
N ASN A 303 -16.34 28.95 -12.54
CA ASN A 303 -15.46 29.73 -11.65
C ASN A 303 -16.09 30.11 -10.30
N ASP A 304 -17.40 29.95 -10.12
CA ASP A 304 -18.10 30.12 -8.85
C ASP A 304 -18.24 28.81 -8.05
N GLY A 305 -17.69 27.71 -8.58
CA GLY A 305 -17.79 26.37 -7.99
C GLY A 305 -19.15 25.70 -8.20
N SER A 306 -20.03 26.25 -9.04
CA SER A 306 -21.23 25.56 -9.53
C SER A 306 -20.87 24.56 -10.63
N TRP A 307 -21.76 23.60 -10.90
CA TRP A 307 -21.54 22.57 -11.91
C TRP A 307 -22.79 22.24 -12.72
N GLU A 308 -22.55 21.84 -13.97
CA GLU A 308 -23.55 21.35 -14.90
C GLU A 308 -23.13 20.04 -15.60
N LYS A 309 -24.13 19.29 -16.06
CA LYS A 309 -23.93 18.08 -16.87
C LYS A 309 -23.43 18.49 -18.25
N VAL A 310 -22.46 17.74 -18.78
CA VAL A 310 -22.06 17.90 -20.19
C VAL A 310 -23.23 17.45 -21.08
N LEU A 311 -23.75 18.37 -21.91
CA LEU A 311 -24.76 18.03 -22.90
C LEU A 311 -24.09 17.41 -24.14
N ASN A 312 -24.33 16.13 -24.37
CA ASN A 312 -23.96 15.48 -25.63
C ASN A 312 -24.82 16.07 -26.76
N THR A 313 -24.33 17.12 -27.41
CA THR A 313 -25.01 17.74 -28.54
C THR A 313 -24.74 16.93 -29.80
N LEU A 314 -25.38 15.77 -29.93
CA LEU A 314 -25.62 15.11 -31.21
C LEU A 314 -27.10 14.69 -31.22
N ASN A 315 -27.86 15.28 -32.17
CA ASN A 315 -29.28 15.03 -32.52
C ASN A 315 -30.32 16.13 -32.17
N THR A 316 -29.96 17.41 -32.25
CA THR A 316 -30.98 18.49 -32.30
C THR A 316 -30.64 19.56 -33.34
N LEU A 317 -30.27 19.16 -34.56
CA LEU A 317 -30.16 20.06 -35.73
C LEU A 317 -30.74 19.42 -37.00
N VAL A 318 -31.85 18.68 -36.91
CA VAL A 318 -32.62 18.26 -38.09
C VAL A 318 -34.12 18.36 -37.79
N THR A 319 -34.64 19.59 -37.74
CA THR A 319 -36.07 19.88 -37.97
C THR A 319 -36.29 21.37 -38.25
N GLU A 320 -35.56 21.93 -39.21
CA GLU A 320 -36.06 23.11 -39.94
C GLU A 320 -35.74 22.94 -41.43
N VAL A 321 -36.51 22.07 -42.11
CA VAL A 321 -36.62 22.14 -43.56
C VAL A 321 -37.66 23.21 -43.87
N LYS A 322 -37.19 24.43 -44.17
CA LYS A 322 -37.99 25.40 -44.93
C LYS A 322 -37.84 25.08 -46.41
N HIS A 323 -38.97 24.64 -46.95
CA HIS A 323 -39.37 24.57 -48.35
C HIS A 323 -38.68 25.62 -49.25
N ILE A 324 -37.93 25.18 -50.25
CA ILE A 324 -37.70 25.91 -51.49
C ILE A 324 -37.75 24.89 -52.64
N ASP A 325 -38.75 25.04 -53.50
CA ASP A 325 -38.93 24.29 -54.74
C ASP A 325 -37.80 24.60 -55.73
N PHE A 326 -37.12 23.59 -56.27
CA PHE A 326 -36.38 23.68 -57.53
C PHE A 326 -36.41 22.33 -58.28
N MET A 327 -37.27 22.33 -59.31
CA MET A 327 -37.12 21.77 -60.67
C MET A 327 -36.44 20.40 -60.86
N ASP A 328 -37.25 19.47 -61.36
CA ASP A 328 -36.88 18.23 -62.06
C ASP A 328 -35.84 18.45 -63.15
N LEU A 329 -34.77 17.64 -63.14
CA LEU A 329 -34.05 17.20 -64.33
C LEU A 329 -33.49 15.79 -64.09
N ASP A 330 -34.08 14.83 -64.80
CA ASP A 330 -33.65 13.44 -64.96
C ASP A 330 -32.23 13.34 -65.52
N SER A 331 -31.43 12.38 -65.03
CA SER A 331 -30.62 11.49 -65.87
C SER A 331 -30.00 10.36 -65.04
N ASP A 332 -30.17 9.15 -65.56
CA ASP A 332 -29.65 7.85 -65.13
C ASP A 332 -28.12 7.80 -64.91
N ASP A 333 -27.67 6.94 -63.98
CA ASP A 333 -26.95 5.70 -64.31
C ASP A 333 -26.44 4.97 -63.04
N GLU A 334 -26.76 3.67 -62.94
CA GLU A 334 -26.15 2.70 -62.03
C GLU A 334 -24.67 2.49 -62.36
N GLU A 335 -23.81 2.37 -61.35
CA GLU A 335 -23.01 1.14 -61.17
C GLU A 335 -22.19 1.17 -59.87
N SER A 336 -22.32 0.08 -59.11
CA SER A 336 -21.48 -0.34 -58.01
C SER A 336 -20.07 -0.76 -58.47
N ILE A 337 -19.00 -0.30 -57.80
CA ILE A 337 -17.70 -0.97 -57.66
C ILE A 337 -16.97 -0.43 -56.41
N GLU A 338 -16.59 -1.31 -55.47
CA GLU A 338 -15.60 -1.04 -54.39
C GLU A 338 -14.17 -0.92 -54.97
N PRO A 339 -13.20 -0.26 -54.30
CA PRO A 339 -12.32 -1.05 -53.41
C PRO A 339 -11.66 -0.31 -52.21
N LYS A 340 -11.60 -1.05 -51.08
CA LYS A 340 -10.45 -1.30 -50.17
C LYS A 340 -9.49 -0.15 -49.77
N LYS A 341 -9.36 0.14 -48.46
CA LYS A 341 -8.27 -0.38 -47.58
C LYS A 341 -8.18 0.31 -46.19
N GLU A 342 -7.93 -0.55 -45.19
CA GLU A 342 -7.07 -0.37 -44.01
C GLU A 342 -7.55 0.53 -42.84
N SER A 343 -8.17 -0.11 -41.84
CA SER A 343 -8.11 0.32 -40.43
C SER A 343 -7.29 -0.66 -39.56
N ARG A 344 -6.16 -0.13 -39.12
CA ARG A 344 -5.49 -0.23 -37.80
C ARG A 344 -6.53 -0.50 -36.68
N ALA A 345 -6.29 -1.28 -35.61
CA ALA A 345 -5.13 -1.23 -34.72
C ALA A 345 -5.05 -2.48 -33.83
N GLU A 346 -3.81 -2.83 -33.52
CA GLU A 346 -3.35 -3.80 -32.54
C GLU A 346 -3.87 -3.50 -31.12
N TYR A 347 -4.62 -4.45 -30.56
CA TYR A 347 -4.73 -4.65 -29.12
C TYR A 347 -3.63 -5.62 -28.69
N SER A 348 -2.43 -5.10 -28.41
CA SER A 348 -1.40 -5.84 -27.66
C SER A 348 -0.36 -4.84 -27.14
N LYS A 349 -0.64 -4.25 -25.96
CA LYS A 349 0.34 -3.68 -25.02
C LYS A 349 -0.38 -3.15 -23.77
N LEU A 350 -0.94 -4.06 -22.99
CA LEU A 350 -1.23 -3.81 -21.58
C LEU A 350 -1.15 -5.11 -20.76
N SER A 351 -0.14 -5.94 -21.05
CA SER A 351 0.12 -7.21 -20.35
C SER A 351 1.57 -7.40 -19.91
N GLU A 352 2.43 -6.39 -20.02
CA GLU A 352 3.75 -6.40 -19.39
C GLU A 352 3.76 -5.36 -18.28
N PHE A 353 3.48 -5.81 -17.06
CA PHE A 353 4.04 -5.37 -15.77
C PHE A 353 3.14 -5.92 -14.64
N ILE A 354 3.09 -7.25 -14.56
CA ILE A 354 2.68 -8.00 -13.36
C ILE A 354 3.91 -8.83 -13.01
N ASP A 355 4.79 -8.30 -12.14
CA ASP A 355 5.82 -9.11 -11.51
C ASP A 355 5.13 -9.91 -10.40
N LEU A 356 4.92 -11.19 -10.68
CA LEU A 356 4.55 -12.22 -9.73
C LEU A 356 5.67 -12.32 -8.68
N VAL A 357 5.31 -12.16 -7.41
CA VAL A 357 6.17 -12.58 -6.31
C VAL A 357 5.80 -14.03 -6.03
N ASP A 358 6.52 -14.94 -6.67
CA ASP A 358 6.47 -16.37 -6.37
C ASP A 358 7.15 -16.59 -5.00
N GLU A 359 6.37 -16.97 -3.99
CA GLU A 359 6.88 -17.69 -2.82
C GLU A 359 6.63 -19.18 -3.04
N ASP A 360 7.57 -19.84 -3.72
CA ASP A 360 7.80 -21.29 -3.61
C ASP A 360 9.22 -21.59 -4.09
N ASP A 361 10.16 -21.68 -3.15
CA ASP A 361 11.52 -22.20 -3.39
C ASP A 361 11.75 -23.40 -2.46
N GLU A 362 11.31 -24.58 -2.91
CA GLU A 362 11.75 -25.87 -2.38
C GLU A 362 13.20 -26.14 -2.86
N PRO A 363 14.11 -26.62 -2.00
CA PRO A 363 15.49 -26.90 -2.42
C PRO A 363 15.57 -28.15 -3.32
N PRO A 364 16.58 -28.22 -4.23
CA PRO A 364 16.65 -29.27 -5.23
C PRO A 364 17.00 -30.63 -4.60
N LYS A 365 16.16 -31.63 -4.86
CA LYS A 365 16.41 -33.04 -4.55
C LYS A 365 17.65 -33.53 -5.32
N LYS A 366 18.76 -33.78 -4.60
CA LYS A 366 19.91 -34.52 -5.12
C LYS A 366 19.45 -35.93 -5.53
N LYS A 367 19.57 -36.26 -6.82
CA LYS A 367 19.46 -37.64 -7.30
C LYS A 367 20.62 -38.47 -6.72
N LEU A 368 20.31 -39.36 -5.78
CA LEU A 368 21.20 -40.44 -5.36
C LEU A 368 21.19 -41.50 -6.47
N ASN A 369 22.27 -41.62 -7.24
CA ASN A 369 22.47 -42.76 -8.13
C ASN A 369 22.86 -43.98 -7.28
N LEU A 370 21.89 -44.82 -6.94
CA LEU A 370 22.15 -46.17 -6.45
C LEU A 370 22.51 -47.06 -7.66
N LYS A 371 23.80 -47.33 -7.86
CA LYS A 371 24.25 -48.49 -8.66
C LYS A 371 23.99 -49.74 -7.82
N ILE A 372 22.92 -50.46 -8.14
CA ILE A 372 22.70 -51.82 -7.66
C ILE A 372 23.57 -52.75 -8.52
N MET A 373 24.60 -53.33 -7.92
CA MET A 373 25.26 -54.53 -8.42
C MET A 373 24.35 -55.73 -8.11
N ILE A 374 23.93 -56.46 -9.12
CA ILE A 374 23.53 -57.86 -9.00
C ILE A 374 24.38 -58.65 -9.99
N LYS A 375 24.89 -59.77 -9.47
CA LYS A 375 25.85 -60.72 -10.04
C LYS A 375 25.51 -61.21 -11.44
#